data_AF-A0A6P0R4Z3-F1
#
_entry.id   AF-A0A6P0R4Z3-F1
#
_cell.length_a   1.000
_cell.length_b   1.000
_cell.length_c   1.000
_cell.angle_alpha   90.00
_cell.angle_beta   90.00
_cell.angle_gamma   90.00
#
_symmetry.space_group_name_H-M   'P 1'
#
loop_
_entity.id
_entity.type
_entity.pdbx_description
1 polymer ?
#
loop_
_entity_poly.entity_id
_entity_poly.type
_entity_poly.pdbx_seq_one_letter_code
_entity_poly.pdbx_strand_id
1 'polypeptide(L)'
;MMTQASVEKNTAIKRISAIIDRVMESESIYQELDKNQLIQSFYTLLDKVSPQMVISLDDERLKKKVRGVMSIELFSTIFDDLTPEQIEMFNTVVERK
;
A
#
# COMPACT_ATOMS: atom_id res chain seq x y z
N MET A 1 -1.18 -20.07 22.38
CA MET A 1 0.21 -19.80 21.96
C MET A 1 0.18 -19.14 20.60
N MET A 2 0.85 -18.00 20.40
CA MET A 2 1.04 -17.44 19.05
C MET A 2 2.16 -18.23 18.34
N THR A 3 2.00 -18.49 17.04
CA THR A 3 3.03 -19.16 16.23
C THR A 3 4.13 -18.18 15.83
N GLN A 4 5.34 -18.67 15.56
CA GLN A 4 6.46 -17.85 15.08
C GLN A 4 6.07 -17.04 13.82
N ALA A 5 5.33 -17.65 12.89
CA ALA A 5 4.82 -16.98 11.70
C ALA A 5 3.88 -15.80 12.02
N SER A 6 3.05 -15.92 13.06
CA SER A 6 2.18 -14.83 13.51
C SER A 6 2.96 -13.66 14.13
N VAL A 7 4.04 -13.98 14.86
CA VAL A 7 4.93 -12.96 15.45
C VAL A 7 5.67 -12.17 14.37
N GLU A 8 6.19 -12.85 13.35
CA GLU A 8 6.87 -12.21 12.22
C GLU A 8 5.91 -11.32 11.42
N LYS A 9 4.70 -11.81 11.14
CA LYS A 9 3.66 -11.03 10.45
C LYS A 9 3.32 -9.75 11.20
N ASN A 10 3.10 -9.84 12.52
CA ASN A 10 2.80 -8.66 13.35
C ASN A 10 3.98 -7.67 13.40
N THR A 11 5.22 -8.17 13.42
CA THR A 11 6.43 -7.33 13.40
C THR A 11 6.55 -6.57 12.08
N ALA A 12 6.34 -7.26 10.94
CA ALA A 12 6.32 -6.65 9.62
C ALA A 12 5.23 -5.56 9.51
N ILE A 13 4.02 -5.82 10.03
CA ILE A 13 2.91 -4.86 10.01
C ILE A 13 3.20 -3.62 10.84
N LYS A 14 3.77 -3.77 12.03
CA LYS A 14 4.18 -2.61 12.84
C LYS A 14 5.17 -1.72 12.08
N ARG A 15 6.14 -2.33 11.40
CA ARG A 15 7.12 -1.60 10.59
C ARG A 15 6.48 -0.89 9.40
N ILE A 16 5.58 -1.57 8.68
CA ILE A 16 4.82 -0.99 7.57
C ILE A 16 3.95 0.17 8.05
N SER A 17 3.23 0.02 9.16
CA SER A 17 2.38 1.08 9.72
C SER A 17 3.17 2.35 10.01
N ALA A 18 4.37 2.23 10.59
CA ALA A 18 5.22 3.39 10.86
C ALA A 18 5.67 4.09 9.57
N ILE A 19 5.86 3.35 8.48
CA ILE A 19 6.22 3.93 7.17
C ILE A 19 5.00 4.58 6.51
N ILE A 20 3.81 3.98 6.62
CA ILE A 20 2.56 4.59 6.16
C ILE A 20 2.39 5.96 6.83
N ASP A 21 2.57 6.05 8.14
CA ASP A 21 2.49 7.32 8.89
C ASP A 21 3.45 8.36 8.32
N ARG A 22 4.74 8.02 8.17
CA ARG A 22 5.75 8.91 7.58
C ARG A 22 5.40 9.35 6.15
N VAL A 23 4.82 8.47 5.34
CA VAL A 23 4.43 8.79 3.96
C VAL A 23 3.21 9.72 3.94
N MET A 24 2.16 9.43 4.71
CA MET A 24 0.96 10.28 4.79
C MET A 24 1.26 11.66 5.39
N GLU A 25 2.18 11.74 6.35
CA GLU A 25 2.65 13.01 6.92
C GLU A 25 3.45 13.86 5.91
N SER A 26 4.23 13.23 5.04
CA SER A 26 5.14 13.93 4.12
C SER A 26 4.56 14.18 2.72
N GLU A 27 3.54 13.43 2.32
CA GLU A 27 3.01 13.43 0.95
C GLU A 27 1.48 13.60 0.98
N SER A 28 1.01 14.82 0.73
CA SER A 28 -0.40 15.20 0.86
C SER A 28 -1.35 14.37 0.01
N ILE A 29 -0.87 13.85 -1.13
CA ILE A 29 -1.65 13.00 -2.05
C ILE A 29 -2.18 11.73 -1.37
N TYR A 30 -1.56 11.27 -0.28
CA TYR A 30 -1.99 10.08 0.44
C TYR A 30 -2.82 10.36 1.70
N GLN A 31 -3.07 11.63 2.04
CA GLN A 31 -3.75 11.99 3.29
C GLN A 31 -5.22 11.50 3.34
N GLU A 32 -5.86 11.37 2.17
CA GLU A 32 -7.26 10.94 2.06
C GLU A 32 -7.42 9.42 2.11
N LEU A 33 -6.32 8.65 2.07
CA LEU A 33 -6.38 7.19 2.17
C LEU A 33 -6.75 6.73 3.59
N ASP A 34 -7.60 5.70 3.68
CA ASP A 34 -7.89 5.05 4.95
C ASP A 34 -6.71 4.17 5.39
N LYS A 35 -5.97 4.64 6.41
CA LYS A 35 -4.84 3.92 7.00
C LYS A 35 -5.23 2.51 7.48
N ASN A 36 -6.42 2.32 8.03
CA ASN A 36 -6.85 0.99 8.50
C ASN A 36 -7.03 0.05 7.31
N GLN A 37 -7.63 0.52 6.21
CA GLN A 37 -7.73 -0.26 4.98
C GLN A 37 -6.35 -0.61 4.42
N LEU A 38 -5.42 0.35 4.37
CA LEU A 38 -4.04 0.11 3.96
C LEU A 38 -3.38 -1.00 4.82
N ILE A 39 -3.50 -0.91 6.14
CA ILE A 39 -2.96 -1.93 7.06
C ILE A 39 -3.57 -3.31 6.76
N GLN A 40 -4.86 -3.41 6.47
CA GLN A 40 -5.50 -4.67 6.11
C GLN A 40 -5.04 -5.20 4.74
N SER A 41 -4.86 -4.32 3.75
CA SER A 41 -4.26 -4.69 2.46
C SER A 41 -2.87 -5.28 2.66
N PHE A 42 -2.01 -4.65 3.47
CA PHE A 42 -0.70 -5.20 3.80
C PHE A 42 -0.77 -6.48 4.61
N TYR A 43 -1.72 -6.61 5.53
CA TYR A 43 -1.93 -7.83 6.30
C TYR A 43 -2.25 -9.00 5.37
N THR A 44 -3.09 -8.76 4.37
CA THR A 44 -3.45 -9.75 3.33
C THR A 44 -2.28 -10.05 2.39
N LEU A 45 -1.49 -9.04 2.01
CA LEU A 45 -0.31 -9.23 1.18
C LEU A 45 0.73 -10.13 1.87
N LEU A 46 0.91 -9.99 3.18
CA LEU A 46 1.80 -10.82 3.98
C LEU A 46 1.37 -12.29 4.11
N ASP A 47 0.17 -12.66 3.66
CA ASP A 47 -0.20 -14.07 3.47
C ASP A 47 0.38 -14.66 2.18
N LYS A 48 0.80 -13.80 1.25
CA LYS A 48 1.36 -14.16 -0.06
C LYS A 48 2.85 -13.90 -0.16
N VAL A 49 3.40 -13.03 0.70
CA VAL A 49 4.82 -12.68 0.74
C VAL A 49 5.41 -12.91 2.12
N SER A 50 6.69 -13.26 2.19
CA SER A 50 7.36 -13.52 3.46
C SER A 50 7.42 -12.25 4.34
N PRO A 51 6.90 -12.29 5.58
CA PRO A 51 7.08 -11.20 6.54
C PRO A 51 8.56 -10.90 6.84
N GLN A 52 9.41 -11.94 6.79
CA GLN A 52 10.84 -11.78 7.01
C GLN A 52 11.51 -10.92 5.94
N MET A 53 11.03 -10.99 4.69
CA MET A 53 11.48 -10.09 3.63
C MET A 53 11.24 -8.63 4.03
N VAL A 54 10.04 -8.31 4.50
CA VAL A 54 9.69 -6.96 4.98
C VAL A 54 10.54 -6.54 6.17
N ILE A 55 10.82 -7.43 7.11
CA ILE A 55 11.65 -7.14 8.29
C ILE A 55 13.11 -6.86 7.87
N SER A 56 13.62 -7.57 6.87
CA SER A 56 15.02 -7.48 6.44
C SER A 56 15.35 -6.32 5.49
N LEU A 57 14.35 -5.72 4.83
CA LEU A 57 14.57 -4.58 3.93
C LEU A 57 15.12 -3.37 4.71
N ASP A 58 15.88 -2.49 4.07
CA ASP A 58 16.15 -1.17 4.66
C ASP A 58 14.91 -0.26 4.58
N ASP A 59 14.89 0.80 5.39
CA ASP A 59 13.73 1.70 5.50
C ASP A 59 13.40 2.39 4.17
N GLU A 60 14.38 2.78 3.35
CA GLU A 60 14.14 3.46 2.08
C GLU A 60 13.55 2.52 1.03
N ARG A 61 14.08 1.29 0.93
CA ARG A 61 13.50 0.26 0.06
C ARG A 61 12.10 -0.13 0.51
N LEU A 62 11.87 -0.28 1.81
CA LEU A 62 10.55 -0.58 2.33
C LEU A 62 9.58 0.58 2.07
N LYS A 63 10.00 1.84 2.28
CA LYS A 63 9.24 3.04 1.93
C LYS A 63 8.84 3.04 0.46
N LYS A 64 9.77 2.73 -0.45
CA LYS A 64 9.46 2.64 -1.89
C LYS A 64 8.39 1.59 -2.20
N LYS A 65 8.44 0.42 -1.55
CA LYS A 65 7.42 -0.63 -1.72
C LYS A 65 6.07 -0.22 -1.13
N VAL A 66 6.08 0.37 0.06
CA VAL A 66 4.85 0.86 0.73
C VAL A 66 4.17 1.92 -0.12
N ARG A 67 4.92 2.92 -0.62
CA ARG A 67 4.40 3.94 -1.54
C ARG A 67 3.76 3.32 -2.78
N GLY A 68 4.37 2.31 -3.39
CA GLY A 68 3.81 1.64 -4.56
C GLY A 68 2.43 1.02 -4.31
N VAL A 69 2.24 0.38 -3.15
CA VAL A 69 0.92 -0.16 -2.77
C VAL A 69 -0.06 0.96 -2.48
N MET A 70 0.35 2.00 -1.76
CA MET A 70 -0.50 3.18 -1.50
C MET A 70 -0.93 3.88 -2.79
N SER A 71 -0.06 3.97 -3.81
CA SER A 71 -0.42 4.50 -5.11
C SER A 71 -1.49 3.66 -5.80
N ILE A 72 -1.40 2.33 -5.72
CA ILE A 72 -2.42 1.44 -6.30
C ILE A 72 -3.77 1.66 -5.63
N GLU A 73 -3.80 1.72 -4.30
CA GLU A 73 -5.04 1.96 -3.54
C GLU A 73 -5.62 3.33 -3.85
N LEU A 74 -4.79 4.37 -3.93
CA LEU A 74 -5.19 5.70 -4.37
C LEU A 74 -5.81 5.69 -5.77
N PHE A 75 -5.20 4.98 -6.72
CA PHE A 75 -5.77 4.86 -8.05
C PHE A 75 -7.10 4.10 -8.05
N SER A 76 -7.27 3.06 -7.23
CA SER A 76 -8.55 2.37 -7.08
C SER A 76 -9.63 3.33 -6.58
N THR A 77 -9.33 4.13 -5.53
CA THR A 77 -10.26 5.14 -5.00
C THR A 77 -10.61 6.19 -6.05
N ILE A 78 -9.60 6.76 -6.73
CA ILE A 78 -9.84 7.74 -7.80
C ILE A 78 -10.67 7.13 -8.92
N PHE A 79 -10.37 5.89 -9.33
CA PHE A 79 -11.07 5.21 -10.41
C PHE A 79 -12.53 4.94 -10.09
N ASP A 80 -12.85 4.61 -8.83
CA ASP A 80 -14.22 4.46 -8.35
C ASP A 80 -15.00 5.80 -8.41
N ASP A 81 -14.32 6.93 -8.31
CA ASP A 81 -14.90 8.28 -8.39
C ASP A 81 -14.98 8.85 -9.83
N LEU A 82 -14.44 8.16 -10.84
CA LEU A 82 -14.46 8.63 -12.22
C LEU A 82 -15.83 8.43 -12.88
N THR A 83 -16.24 9.41 -13.69
CA THR A 83 -17.40 9.22 -14.59
C THR A 83 -17.03 8.28 -15.74
N PRO A 84 -18.02 7.62 -16.38
CA PRO A 84 -17.78 6.77 -17.55
C PRO A 84 -16.97 7.47 -18.66
N GLU A 85 -17.21 8.76 -18.89
CA GLU A 85 -16.51 9.58 -19.89
C GLU A 85 -15.03 9.78 -19.52
N GLN A 86 -14.71 9.94 -18.23
CA GLN A 86 -13.33 10.07 -17.76
C GLN A 86 -12.57 8.74 -17.86
N ILE A 87 -13.23 7.61 -17.59
CA ILE A 87 -12.67 6.27 -17.77
C ILE A 87 -12.33 6.02 -19.24
N GLU A 88 -13.24 6.37 -20.16
CA GLU A 88 -13.02 6.23 -21.60
C GLU A 88 -11.83 7.08 -22.09
N MET A 89 -11.71 8.31 -21.60
CA MET A 89 -10.57 9.19 -21.89
C MET A 89 -9.25 8.61 -21.37
N PHE A 90 -9.24 8.08 -20.14
CA PHE A 90 -8.05 7.43 -19.57
C PHE A 90 -7.62 6.21 -20.39
N ASN A 91 -8.55 5.30 -20.69
CA ASN A 91 -8.28 4.10 -21.47
C ASN A 91 -7.73 4.46 -22.85
N THR A 92 -8.32 5.45 -23.52
CA THR A 92 -7.84 5.94 -24.81
C THR A 92 -6.39 6.45 -24.76
N VAL A 93 -5.96 7.07 -23.65
CA VAL A 93 -4.58 7.56 -23.47
C VAL A 93 -3.61 6.42 -23.15
N VAL A 94 -4.03 5.46 -22.33
CA VAL A 94 -3.19 4.31 -21.93
C VAL A 94 -2.98 3.34 -23.08
N GLU A 95 -4.03 3.03 -23.86
CA GLU A 95 -3.94 2.13 -25.03
C GLU A 95 -3.07 2.69 -26.16
N ARG A 96 -2.79 4.00 -26.16
CA ARG A 96 -1.93 4.66 -27.15
C ARG A 96 -0.44 4.67 -26.77
N LYS A 97 -0.06 4.13 -25.60
CA LYS A 97 1.33 3.98 -25.17
C LYS A 97 1.77 2.52 -25.25
#